data_AF-A0A523U339-F1
#
_entry.id   AF-A0A523U339-F1
#
_cell.length_a   1.000
_cell.length_b   1.000
_cell.length_c   1.000
_cell.angle_alpha   90.00
_cell.angle_beta   90.00
_cell.angle_gamma   90.00
#
_symmetry.space_group_name_H-M   'P 1'
#
loop_
_entity.id
_entity.type
_entity.pdbx_description
1 polymer ?
#
loop_
_entity_poly.entity_id
_entity_poly.type
_entity_poly.pdbx_seq_one_letter_code
_entity_poly.pdbx_strand_id
1 'polypeptide(L)'
;MRTAFKRLFTFLVLLVPVVVVIAFLVYSGRLSKEDGAKSSTSSRKSRMVLAREREIKLAKKSFSDTAIDGEGGIFDFTGAGIRREGEGLAKPEGESGKEGKEEGDSKNDEGEHEESEEHKREREAHRHIHETREKIESLHHKADRLEEEGKEEEANALREEAGEMEKELREYIKGFREENFARIRDRIAELKAEAEKALADGDPERARHLLAEADEIAFHLERETSRQAAREEYHSMESRIHDLRRQAHQLHEAGREEEAEQLHRQVDEMERDLHDYVRRYHASDAEAHLNRYNTLAEEAESRGDEEKARHYRYEAEEAEMRLRAQAARKETEDKVAKMREEAEALFHKAHEAFESENDEEGERLKREGHKIEEKIEQTWRDHRISELENEIKVLSERAKNARESGRDEEARHIESEIESRKHRQNAVREDEDEHVAALEYDNGKLREEVHHLREENEHLRREIERIKSEPETEPEEK
;
A
#
# COMPACT_ATOMS: atom_id res chain seq x y z
N MET A 1 -88.32 0.37 -16.29
CA MET A 1 -87.68 0.14 -14.97
C MET A 1 -86.74 -1.07 -14.94
N ARG A 2 -87.15 -2.28 -15.36
CA ARG A 2 -86.28 -3.49 -15.28
C ARG A 2 -84.97 -3.42 -16.09
N THR A 3 -84.96 -2.71 -17.23
CA THR A 3 -83.76 -2.53 -18.07
C THR A 3 -82.77 -1.50 -17.51
N ALA A 4 -83.27 -0.44 -16.86
CA ALA A 4 -82.44 0.55 -16.19
C ALA A 4 -81.74 -0.05 -14.96
N PHE A 5 -82.45 -0.87 -14.20
CA PHE A 5 -81.89 -1.53 -13.01
C PHE A 5 -80.79 -2.55 -13.36
N LYS A 6 -80.95 -3.29 -14.46
CA LYS A 6 -79.89 -4.19 -14.96
C LYS A 6 -78.63 -3.44 -15.33
N ARG A 7 -78.73 -2.32 -16.05
CA ARG A 7 -77.56 -1.51 -16.43
C ARG A 7 -76.84 -0.91 -15.22
N LEU A 8 -77.60 -0.44 -14.22
CA LEU A 8 -77.02 0.09 -12.99
C LEU A 8 -76.30 -1.00 -12.19
N PHE A 9 -76.88 -2.20 -12.11
CA PHE A 9 -76.28 -3.33 -11.40
C PHE A 9 -75.01 -3.83 -12.10
N THR A 10 -74.99 -3.91 -13.43
CA THR A 10 -73.77 -4.29 -14.17
C THR A 10 -72.65 -3.27 -13.99
N PHE A 11 -72.97 -1.97 -13.95
CA PHE A 11 -71.99 -0.93 -13.65
C PHE A 11 -71.42 -1.05 -12.23
N LEU A 12 -72.27 -1.34 -11.26
CA LEU A 12 -71.85 -1.47 -9.86
C LEU A 12 -70.93 -2.69 -9.66
N VAL A 13 -71.23 -3.81 -10.30
CA VAL A 13 -70.40 -5.03 -10.25
C VAL A 13 -69.02 -4.82 -10.89
N LEU A 14 -68.93 -3.99 -11.94
CA LEU A 14 -67.65 -3.65 -12.57
C LEU A 14 -66.82 -2.64 -11.77
N LEU A 15 -67.45 -1.82 -10.94
CA LEU A 15 -66.77 -0.77 -10.15
C LEU A 15 -66.08 -1.33 -8.90
N VAL A 16 -66.63 -2.38 -8.29
CA VAL A 16 -66.06 -3.01 -7.09
C VAL A 16 -64.60 -3.47 -7.26
N PRO A 17 -64.21 -4.23 -8.30
CA PRO A 17 -62.82 -4.66 -8.44
C PRO A 17 -61.85 -3.49 -8.67
N VAL A 18 -62.29 -2.42 -9.34
CA VAL A 18 -61.46 -1.22 -9.58
C VAL A 18 -61.17 -0.49 -8.25
N VAL A 19 -62.17 -0.36 -7.39
CA VAL A 19 -62.00 0.25 -6.07
C VAL A 19 -61.09 -0.59 -5.17
N VAL A 20 -61.19 -1.93 -5.24
CA VAL A 20 -60.30 -2.84 -4.50
C VAL A 20 -58.85 -2.73 -4.97
N VAL A 21 -58.60 -2.63 -6.27
CA VAL A 21 -57.24 -2.44 -6.81
C VAL A 21 -56.66 -1.09 -6.41
N ILE A 22 -57.44 -0.01 -6.45
CA ILE A 22 -56.99 1.31 -6.01
C ILE A 22 -56.70 1.32 -4.51
N ALA A 23 -57.55 0.70 -3.69
CA ALA A 23 -57.32 0.57 -2.25
C ALA A 23 -56.06 -0.26 -1.95
N PHE A 24 -55.83 -1.35 -2.70
CA PHE A 24 -54.62 -2.16 -2.59
C PHE A 24 -53.37 -1.35 -2.96
N LEU A 25 -53.37 -0.62 -4.08
CA LEU A 25 -52.24 0.22 -4.48
C LEU A 25 -51.94 1.34 -3.48
N VAL A 26 -52.96 1.97 -2.91
CA VAL A 26 -52.78 2.98 -1.85
C VAL A 26 -52.25 2.37 -0.56
N TYR A 27 -52.68 1.16 -0.20
CA TYR A 27 -52.21 0.45 0.98
C TYR A 27 -50.75 -0.03 0.83
N SER A 28 -50.41 -0.60 -0.33
CA SER A 28 -49.04 -1.02 -0.67
C SER A 28 -48.07 0.16 -0.76
N GLY A 29 -48.51 1.30 -1.29
CA GLY A 29 -47.70 2.53 -1.31
C GLY A 29 -47.47 3.14 0.09
N ARG A 30 -48.33 2.83 1.07
CA ARG A 30 -48.18 3.28 2.47
C ARG A 30 -47.23 2.38 3.26
N LEU A 31 -47.28 1.06 3.04
CA LEU A 31 -46.34 0.10 3.63
C LEU A 31 -44.90 0.32 3.14
N SER A 32 -44.71 0.70 1.87
CA SER A 32 -43.38 1.02 1.33
C SER A 32 -42.70 2.25 1.96
N LYS A 33 -43.43 3.11 2.68
CA LYS A 33 -42.86 4.25 3.42
C LYS A 33 -42.40 3.90 4.84
N GLU A 34 -42.91 2.83 5.43
CA GLU A 34 -42.48 2.38 6.77
C GLU A 34 -41.23 1.49 6.72
N ASP A 35 -40.97 0.80 5.61
CA ASP A 35 -39.75 0.00 5.42
C ASP A 35 -38.51 0.85 5.06
N GLY A 36 -38.69 2.12 4.66
CA GLY A 36 -37.59 3.06 4.42
C GLY A 36 -36.79 3.43 5.67
N ALA A 37 -37.35 3.25 6.86
CA ALA A 37 -36.66 3.48 8.13
C ALA A 37 -35.86 2.24 8.62
N LYS A 38 -36.19 1.04 8.12
CA LYS A 38 -35.47 -0.21 8.45
C LYS A 38 -34.33 -0.51 7.47
N SER A 39 -34.34 0.07 6.27
CA SER A 39 -33.23 -0.07 5.31
C SER A 39 -31.98 0.76 5.67
N SER A 40 -32.12 1.80 6.52
CA SER A 40 -31.01 2.67 6.91
C SER A 40 -30.03 1.99 7.89
N THR A 41 -30.52 1.13 8.79
CA THR A 41 -29.70 0.36 9.74
C THR A 41 -29.00 -0.83 9.08
N SER A 42 -29.67 -1.50 8.13
CA SER A 42 -29.04 -2.51 7.27
C SER A 42 -27.96 -1.90 6.39
N SER A 43 -28.19 -0.69 5.84
CA SER A 43 -27.19 0.02 5.04
C SER A 43 -25.97 0.45 5.87
N ARG A 44 -26.15 0.85 7.13
CA ARG A 44 -25.03 1.20 8.03
C ARG A 44 -24.19 -0.01 8.45
N LYS A 45 -24.81 -1.14 8.85
CA LYS A 45 -24.07 -2.37 9.17
C LYS A 45 -23.29 -2.90 7.96
N SER A 46 -23.91 -2.92 6.77
CA SER A 46 -23.20 -3.30 5.53
C SER A 46 -22.08 -2.32 5.18
N ARG A 47 -22.25 -1.00 5.40
CA ARG A 47 -21.18 -0.01 5.18
C ARG A 47 -20.01 -0.18 6.14
N MET A 48 -20.26 -0.53 7.40
CA MET A 48 -19.22 -0.70 8.40
C MET A 48 -18.41 -1.99 8.17
N VAL A 49 -19.07 -3.08 7.74
CA VAL A 49 -18.40 -4.29 7.27
C VAL A 49 -17.58 -4.01 6.01
N LEU A 50 -18.12 -3.24 5.05
CA LEU A 50 -17.38 -2.80 3.86
C LEU A 50 -16.20 -1.87 4.20
N ALA A 51 -16.31 -1.04 5.25
CA ALA A 51 -15.21 -0.21 5.73
C ALA A 51 -14.09 -1.06 6.34
N ARG A 52 -14.43 -2.06 7.17
CA ARG A 52 -13.45 -3.03 7.72
C ARG A 52 -12.81 -3.87 6.62
N GLU A 53 -13.58 -4.33 5.62
CA GLU A 53 -13.04 -5.03 4.46
C GLU A 53 -12.14 -4.14 3.59
N ARG A 54 -12.48 -2.86 3.42
CA ARG A 54 -11.62 -1.88 2.73
C ARG A 54 -10.34 -1.61 3.50
N GLU A 55 -10.39 -1.53 4.83
CA GLU A 55 -9.20 -1.39 5.67
C GLU A 55 -8.31 -2.63 5.61
N ILE A 56 -8.88 -3.83 5.66
CA ILE A 56 -8.14 -5.08 5.45
C ILE A 56 -7.53 -5.12 4.05
N LYS A 57 -8.28 -4.71 3.01
CA LYS A 57 -7.75 -4.62 1.64
C LYS A 57 -6.67 -3.55 1.51
N LEU A 58 -6.79 -2.40 2.18
CA LEU A 58 -5.78 -1.35 2.17
C LEU A 58 -4.54 -1.74 3.00
N ALA A 59 -4.69 -2.51 4.08
CA ALA A 59 -3.59 -3.06 4.85
C ALA A 59 -2.87 -4.19 4.08
N LYS A 60 -3.64 -5.08 3.44
CA LYS A 60 -3.12 -6.07 2.47
C LYS A 60 -2.40 -5.37 1.32
N LYS A 61 -2.99 -4.30 0.78
CA LYS A 61 -2.41 -3.50 -0.30
C LYS A 61 -1.18 -2.71 0.16
N SER A 62 -1.14 -2.15 1.36
CA SER A 62 0.05 -1.45 1.84
C SER A 62 1.19 -2.42 2.12
N PHE A 63 0.88 -3.62 2.63
CA PHE A 63 1.86 -4.69 2.81
C PHE A 63 2.28 -5.30 1.47
N SER A 64 1.36 -5.44 0.50
CA SER A 64 1.67 -5.90 -0.85
C SER A 64 2.40 -4.85 -1.67
N ASP A 65 2.11 -3.56 -1.58
CA ASP A 65 2.76 -2.51 -2.36
C ASP A 65 4.16 -2.24 -1.80
N THR A 66 4.36 -2.29 -0.48
CA THR A 66 5.72 -2.37 0.09
C THR A 66 6.40 -3.73 -0.12
N ALA A 67 5.65 -4.76 -0.52
CA ALA A 67 6.21 -6.05 -0.94
C ALA A 67 6.53 -6.11 -2.45
N ILE A 68 5.74 -5.48 -3.32
CA ILE A 68 5.87 -5.53 -4.79
C ILE A 68 7.02 -4.64 -5.24
N ASP A 69 7.20 -3.46 -4.62
CA ASP A 69 8.41 -2.65 -4.83
C ASP A 69 9.68 -3.30 -4.26
N GLY A 70 9.53 -4.36 -3.45
CA GLY A 70 10.63 -5.15 -2.86
C GLY A 70 10.67 -6.62 -3.29
N GLU A 71 9.90 -7.03 -4.30
CA GLU A 71 9.92 -8.39 -4.87
C GLU A 71 10.74 -8.45 -6.16
N GLY A 72 11.00 -7.31 -6.80
CA GLY A 72 11.96 -7.15 -7.89
C GLY A 72 13.37 -6.72 -7.45
N GLY A 73 13.54 -6.23 -6.22
CA GLY A 73 14.83 -5.88 -5.67
C GLY A 73 15.56 -7.10 -5.11
N ILE A 74 16.13 -7.94 -5.98
CA ILE A 74 17.40 -8.55 -5.58
C ILE A 74 18.32 -7.34 -5.46
N PHE A 75 18.80 -7.09 -4.25
CA PHE A 75 19.69 -5.99 -3.97
C PHE A 75 20.97 -6.24 -4.78
N ASP A 76 21.12 -5.55 -5.92
CA ASP A 76 22.34 -5.56 -6.74
C ASP A 76 23.47 -4.93 -5.93
N PHE A 77 24.12 -5.74 -5.09
CA PHE A 77 25.24 -5.30 -4.27
C PHE A 77 26.49 -4.97 -5.11
N THR A 78 26.52 -5.50 -6.32
CA THR A 78 27.59 -5.37 -7.32
C THR A 78 27.69 -3.96 -7.93
N GLY A 79 26.72 -3.08 -7.67
CA GLY A 79 26.63 -1.74 -8.27
C GLY A 79 26.33 -0.58 -7.31
N ALA A 80 26.56 -0.72 -6.00
CA ALA A 80 26.53 0.44 -5.10
C ALA A 80 27.56 1.47 -5.61
N GLY A 81 27.06 2.58 -6.16
CA GLY A 81 27.81 3.63 -6.83
C GLY A 81 28.73 4.42 -5.90
N ILE A 82 29.79 3.79 -5.40
CA ILE A 82 30.96 4.48 -4.88
C ILE A 82 31.94 4.56 -6.05
N ARG A 83 31.83 5.64 -6.84
CA ARG A 83 32.94 6.05 -7.71
C ARG A 83 34.19 6.07 -6.84
N ARG A 84 35.26 5.41 -7.31
CA ARG A 84 36.63 5.66 -6.83
C ARG A 84 36.98 7.12 -7.10
N GLU A 85 36.51 8.05 -6.29
CA GLU A 85 37.12 9.36 -6.17
C GLU A 85 38.27 9.23 -5.17
N GLY A 86 39.37 8.67 -5.67
CA GLY A 86 40.48 8.30 -4.83
C GLY A 86 41.76 8.11 -5.62
N GLU A 87 42.13 9.11 -6.43
CA GLU A 87 43.52 9.35 -6.84
C GLU A 87 43.63 10.74 -7.49
N GLY A 88 44.16 11.70 -6.74
CA GLY A 88 44.38 13.05 -7.28
C GLY A 88 44.76 14.11 -6.25
N LEU A 89 45.57 13.78 -5.23
CA LEU A 89 46.16 14.81 -4.37
C LEU A 89 47.57 15.21 -4.84
N ALA A 90 47.68 16.52 -5.12
CA ALA A 90 48.85 17.41 -5.13
C ALA A 90 49.70 17.53 -6.41
N LYS A 91 49.67 18.73 -7.02
CA LYS A 91 50.54 19.85 -6.60
C LYS A 91 50.13 21.23 -7.17
N PRO A 92 50.56 22.34 -6.54
CA PRO A 92 50.14 23.70 -6.86
C PRO A 92 51.11 24.44 -7.82
N GLU A 93 50.69 25.67 -8.16
CA GLU A 93 51.41 26.79 -8.80
C GLU A 93 51.16 27.02 -10.30
N GLY A 94 50.89 28.28 -10.64
CA GLY A 94 51.34 28.87 -11.90
C GLY A 94 50.27 29.57 -12.72
N GLU A 95 50.36 30.90 -12.77
CA GLU A 95 49.57 31.80 -13.61
C GLU A 95 49.73 31.58 -15.12
N SER A 96 48.72 32.09 -15.85
CA SER A 96 48.77 32.71 -17.19
C SER A 96 48.63 31.83 -18.45
N GLY A 97 47.47 32.00 -19.08
CA GLY A 97 47.33 32.36 -20.50
C GLY A 97 47.90 31.43 -21.57
N LYS A 98 47.01 30.76 -22.32
CA LYS A 98 46.73 31.06 -23.75
C LYS A 98 45.80 30.02 -24.35
N GLU A 99 44.94 30.53 -25.23
CA GLU A 99 44.09 29.80 -26.16
C GLU A 99 44.93 28.84 -27.03
N GLY A 100 44.44 27.61 -27.16
CA GLY A 100 44.93 26.60 -28.09
C GLY A 100 43.81 25.60 -28.37
N LYS A 101 43.19 25.73 -29.54
CA LYS A 101 42.35 24.68 -30.14
C LYS A 101 43.23 23.48 -30.46
N GLU A 102 42.95 22.34 -29.84
CA GLU A 102 43.39 21.03 -30.35
C GLU A 102 42.15 20.16 -30.56
N GLU A 103 41.88 19.87 -31.84
CA GLU A 103 41.01 18.80 -32.29
C GLU A 103 41.70 17.47 -31.95
N GLY A 104 41.11 16.72 -31.03
CA GLY A 104 41.53 15.37 -30.69
C GLY A 104 40.45 14.39 -31.11
N ASP A 105 40.72 13.61 -32.16
CA ASP A 105 39.96 12.42 -32.57
C ASP A 105 39.80 11.46 -31.38
N SER A 106 38.62 11.45 -30.76
CA SER A 106 38.24 10.43 -29.79
C SER A 106 37.92 9.13 -30.54
N LYS A 107 38.92 8.24 -30.61
CA LYS A 107 38.67 6.84 -30.92
C LYS A 107 37.83 6.26 -29.80
N ASN A 108 36.65 5.77 -30.15
CA ASN A 108 35.82 4.92 -29.32
C ASN A 108 36.64 3.68 -28.95
N ASP A 109 37.14 3.66 -27.72
CA ASP A 109 37.61 2.46 -27.07
C ASP A 109 36.36 1.72 -26.59
N GLU A 110 35.85 0.81 -27.42
CA GLU A 110 34.85 -0.18 -27.02
C GLU A 110 35.51 -1.11 -26.00
N GLY A 111 35.59 -0.64 -24.76
CA GLY A 111 35.87 -1.50 -23.62
C GLY A 111 34.70 -2.45 -23.45
N GLU A 112 34.85 -3.66 -23.98
CA GLU A 112 34.07 -4.82 -23.55
C GLU A 112 34.25 -4.97 -22.04
N HIS A 113 33.34 -4.39 -21.27
CA HIS A 113 33.20 -4.72 -19.86
C HIS A 113 32.77 -6.19 -19.82
N GLU A 114 33.71 -7.10 -19.54
CA GLU A 114 33.41 -8.46 -19.14
C GLU A 114 32.42 -8.41 -17.98
N GLU A 115 31.14 -8.63 -18.27
CA GLU A 115 30.13 -8.85 -17.23
C GLU A 115 30.62 -9.99 -16.36
N SER A 116 30.77 -9.71 -15.06
CA SER A 116 31.16 -10.73 -14.11
C SER A 116 30.18 -11.90 -14.21
N GLU A 117 30.69 -13.13 -14.12
CA GLU A 117 29.87 -14.35 -14.13
C GLU A 117 28.80 -14.33 -13.03
N GLU A 118 28.97 -13.50 -12.01
CA GLU A 118 28.01 -13.22 -10.95
C GLU A 118 26.78 -12.46 -11.47
N HIS A 119 26.96 -11.33 -12.16
CA HIS A 119 25.85 -10.58 -12.75
C HIS A 119 25.04 -11.42 -13.76
N LYS A 120 25.71 -12.30 -14.50
CA LYS A 120 25.03 -13.22 -15.42
C LYS A 120 24.11 -14.18 -14.67
N ARG A 121 24.58 -14.78 -13.57
CA ARG A 121 23.79 -15.68 -12.72
C ARG A 121 22.60 -14.97 -12.07
N GLU A 122 22.79 -13.74 -11.57
CA GLU A 122 21.69 -12.96 -11.00
C GLU A 122 20.62 -12.67 -12.05
N ARG A 123 21.00 -12.22 -13.24
CA ARG A 123 20.05 -11.96 -14.33
C ARG A 123 19.33 -13.22 -14.81
N GLU A 124 20.03 -14.36 -14.86
CA GLU A 124 19.41 -15.65 -15.19
C GLU A 124 18.38 -16.07 -14.13
N ALA A 125 18.69 -15.88 -12.85
CA ALA A 125 17.75 -16.16 -11.76
C ALA A 125 16.52 -15.24 -11.81
N HIS A 126 16.72 -13.94 -12.03
CA HIS A 126 15.61 -12.99 -12.23
C HIS A 126 14.72 -13.37 -13.42
N ARG A 127 15.34 -13.74 -14.54
CA ARG A 127 14.62 -14.15 -15.74
C ARG A 127 13.79 -15.41 -15.45
N HIS A 128 14.38 -16.41 -14.80
CA HIS A 128 13.67 -17.62 -14.41
C HIS A 128 12.47 -17.30 -13.49
N ILE A 129 12.66 -16.43 -12.49
CA ILE A 129 11.60 -16.03 -11.56
C ILE A 129 10.44 -15.37 -12.33
N HIS A 130 10.76 -14.43 -13.22
CA HIS A 130 9.77 -13.72 -14.03
C HIS A 130 9.00 -14.67 -14.95
N GLU A 131 9.71 -15.50 -15.73
CA GLU A 131 9.08 -16.47 -16.65
C GLU A 131 8.19 -17.48 -15.92
N THR A 132 8.56 -17.86 -14.70
CA THR A 132 7.75 -18.79 -13.89
C THR A 132 6.49 -18.10 -13.36
N ARG A 133 6.58 -16.82 -12.95
CA ARG A 133 5.40 -16.03 -12.56
C ARG A 133 4.41 -15.85 -13.71
N GLU A 134 4.88 -15.49 -14.90
CA GLU A 134 4.02 -15.35 -16.07
C GLU A 134 3.30 -16.67 -16.41
N LYS A 135 3.96 -17.82 -16.21
CA LYS A 135 3.33 -19.13 -16.39
C LYS A 135 2.25 -19.40 -15.34
N ILE A 136 2.52 -19.11 -14.07
CA ILE A 136 1.54 -19.24 -12.97
C ILE A 136 0.31 -18.37 -13.24
N GLU A 137 0.49 -17.10 -13.61
CA GLU A 137 -0.60 -16.18 -13.96
C GLU A 137 -1.40 -16.68 -15.17
N SER A 138 -0.71 -17.21 -16.20
CA SER A 138 -1.36 -17.81 -17.36
C SER A 138 -2.24 -19.01 -16.98
N LEU A 139 -1.81 -19.82 -16.01
CA LEU A 139 -2.59 -20.94 -15.49
C LEU A 139 -3.82 -20.47 -14.71
N HIS A 140 -3.68 -19.49 -13.82
CA HIS A 140 -4.81 -18.89 -13.10
C HIS A 140 -5.85 -18.32 -14.08
N HIS A 141 -5.43 -17.54 -15.08
CA HIS A 141 -6.33 -17.02 -16.12
C HIS A 141 -6.99 -18.10 -17.00
N LYS A 142 -6.36 -19.27 -17.16
CA LYS A 142 -6.99 -20.41 -17.82
C LYS A 142 -7.99 -21.11 -16.89
N ALA A 143 -7.66 -21.25 -15.61
CA ALA A 143 -8.55 -21.83 -14.62
C ALA A 143 -9.84 -21.02 -14.48
N ASP A 144 -9.75 -19.69 -14.39
CA ASP A 144 -10.91 -18.81 -14.27
C ASP A 144 -11.84 -18.93 -15.50
N ARG A 145 -11.28 -19.02 -16.72
CA ARG A 145 -12.06 -19.26 -17.93
C ARG A 145 -12.75 -20.62 -17.94
N LEU A 146 -12.09 -21.67 -17.45
CA LEU A 146 -12.68 -23.00 -17.37
C LEU A 146 -13.79 -23.06 -16.32
N GLU A 147 -13.66 -22.32 -15.22
CA GLU A 147 -14.70 -22.18 -14.21
C GLU A 147 -15.94 -21.45 -14.78
N GLU A 148 -15.74 -20.37 -15.54
CA GLU A 148 -16.82 -19.69 -16.28
C GLU A 148 -17.51 -20.60 -17.31
N GLU A 149 -16.78 -21.55 -17.90
CA GLU A 149 -17.31 -22.58 -18.81
C GLU A 149 -18.00 -23.75 -18.09
N GLY A 150 -18.01 -23.77 -16.75
CA GLY A 150 -18.59 -24.83 -15.93
C GLY A 150 -17.75 -26.11 -15.88
N LYS A 151 -16.46 -26.05 -16.23
CA LYS A 151 -15.49 -27.15 -16.18
C LYS A 151 -14.65 -27.08 -14.90
N GLU A 152 -15.33 -27.25 -13.78
CA GLU A 152 -14.76 -27.04 -12.44
C GLU A 152 -13.60 -28.01 -12.11
N GLU A 153 -13.67 -29.26 -12.58
CA GLU A 153 -12.58 -30.24 -12.39
C GLU A 153 -11.29 -29.85 -13.14
N GLU A 154 -11.42 -29.37 -14.39
CA GLU A 154 -10.27 -28.94 -15.19
C GLU A 154 -9.67 -27.62 -14.66
N ALA A 155 -10.53 -26.70 -14.19
CA ALA A 155 -10.10 -25.47 -13.52
C ALA A 155 -9.31 -25.76 -12.24
N ASN A 156 -9.78 -26.70 -11.43
CA ASN A 156 -9.10 -27.12 -10.21
C ASN A 156 -7.75 -27.79 -10.48
N ALA A 157 -7.64 -28.61 -11.52
CA ALA A 157 -6.36 -29.21 -11.92
C ALA A 157 -5.32 -28.15 -12.31
N LEU A 158 -5.71 -27.10 -13.05
CA LEU A 158 -4.80 -26.00 -13.38
C LEU A 158 -4.41 -25.16 -12.16
N ARG A 159 -5.32 -24.98 -11.20
CA ARG A 159 -5.01 -24.31 -9.92
C ARG A 159 -4.04 -25.13 -9.07
N GLU A 160 -4.18 -26.45 -9.07
CA GLU A 160 -3.24 -27.36 -8.40
C GLU A 160 -1.84 -27.29 -9.04
N GLU A 161 -1.77 -27.35 -10.38
CA GLU A 161 -0.51 -27.19 -11.14
C GLU A 161 0.15 -25.82 -10.88
N ALA A 162 -0.64 -24.73 -10.87
CA ALA A 162 -0.16 -23.39 -10.53
C ALA A 162 0.38 -23.35 -9.08
N GLY A 163 -0.32 -24.00 -8.15
CA GLY A 163 0.10 -24.10 -6.75
C GLY A 163 1.39 -24.88 -6.55
N GLU A 164 1.60 -25.97 -7.30
CA GLU A 164 2.88 -26.71 -7.31
C GLU A 164 4.02 -25.84 -7.83
N MET A 165 3.84 -25.14 -8.96
CA MET A 165 4.83 -24.21 -9.50
C MET A 165 5.12 -23.03 -8.56
N GLU A 166 4.11 -22.48 -7.89
CA GLU A 166 4.30 -21.44 -6.88
C GLU A 166 5.15 -21.93 -5.69
N LYS A 167 5.03 -23.20 -5.33
CA LYS A 167 5.82 -23.81 -4.27
C LYS A 167 7.27 -24.00 -4.71
N GLU A 168 7.49 -24.57 -5.89
CA GLU A 168 8.82 -24.74 -6.48
C GLU A 168 9.53 -23.39 -6.66
N LEU A 169 8.81 -22.38 -7.16
CA LEU A 169 9.34 -21.02 -7.31
C LEU A 169 9.72 -20.41 -5.97
N ARG A 170 8.91 -20.61 -4.92
CA ARG A 170 9.23 -20.16 -3.56
C ARG A 170 10.49 -20.81 -3.01
N GLU A 171 10.65 -22.12 -3.19
CA GLU A 171 11.85 -22.85 -2.76
C GLU A 171 13.10 -22.37 -3.53
N TYR A 172 12.98 -22.16 -4.85
CA TYR A 172 14.05 -21.60 -5.68
C TYR A 172 14.48 -20.21 -5.21
N ILE A 173 13.53 -19.29 -5.02
CA ILE A 173 13.79 -17.93 -4.54
C ILE A 173 14.47 -17.97 -3.17
N LYS A 174 14.02 -18.84 -2.28
CA LYS A 174 14.62 -19.00 -0.96
C LYS A 174 16.08 -19.43 -1.05
N GLY A 175 16.38 -20.47 -1.84
CA GLY A 175 17.76 -20.95 -2.03
C GLY A 175 18.69 -19.88 -2.64
N PHE A 176 18.21 -19.18 -3.67
CA PHE A 176 18.97 -18.08 -4.29
C PHE A 176 19.29 -16.94 -3.32
N ARG A 177 18.31 -16.54 -2.49
CA ARG A 177 18.52 -15.51 -1.46
C ARG A 177 19.48 -15.96 -0.36
N GLU A 178 19.37 -17.20 0.12
CA GLU A 178 20.27 -17.74 1.14
C GLU A 178 21.74 -17.73 0.66
N GLU A 179 21.97 -18.04 -0.61
CA GLU A 179 23.29 -17.94 -1.24
C GLU A 179 23.79 -16.49 -1.29
N ASN A 180 22.97 -15.54 -1.75
CA ASN A 180 23.33 -14.13 -1.78
C ASN A 180 23.62 -13.57 -0.38
N PHE A 181 22.81 -13.91 0.63
CA PHE A 181 23.07 -13.52 2.02
C PHE A 181 24.35 -14.12 2.59
N ALA A 182 24.77 -15.31 2.13
CA ALA A 182 26.07 -15.86 2.51
C ALA A 182 27.21 -15.03 1.93
N ARG A 183 27.13 -14.66 0.64
CA ARG A 183 28.14 -13.81 -0.01
C ARG A 183 28.26 -12.43 0.62
N ILE A 184 27.13 -11.81 0.96
CA ILE A 184 27.13 -10.50 1.65
C ILE A 184 27.82 -10.61 3.02
N ARG A 185 27.59 -11.71 3.75
CA ARG A 185 28.29 -11.96 5.03
C ARG A 185 29.79 -12.12 4.84
N ASP A 186 30.22 -12.82 3.80
CA ASP A 186 31.64 -12.97 3.47
C ASP A 186 32.26 -11.61 3.11
N ARG A 187 31.56 -10.78 2.33
CA ARG A 187 32.02 -9.41 2.01
C ARG A 187 32.18 -8.52 3.23
N ILE A 188 31.24 -8.58 4.18
CA ILE A 188 31.34 -7.86 5.47
C ILE A 188 32.59 -8.32 6.23
N ALA A 189 32.86 -9.63 6.26
CA ALA A 189 34.04 -10.17 6.93
C ALA A 189 35.35 -9.73 6.24
N GLU A 190 35.38 -9.71 4.90
CA GLU A 190 36.51 -9.21 4.13
C GLU A 190 36.80 -7.74 4.42
N LEU A 191 35.77 -6.87 4.40
CA LEU A 191 35.92 -5.45 4.70
C LEU A 191 36.48 -5.20 6.10
N LYS A 192 36.01 -5.97 7.10
CA LYS A 192 36.53 -5.91 8.47
C LYS A 192 38.00 -6.34 8.54
N ALA A 193 38.38 -7.41 7.83
CA ALA A 193 39.78 -7.85 7.76
C ALA A 193 40.68 -6.86 7.00
N GLU A 194 40.18 -6.22 5.94
CA GLU A 194 40.88 -5.14 5.23
C GLU A 194 41.08 -3.92 6.11
N ALA A 195 40.09 -3.56 6.93
CA ALA A 195 40.19 -2.47 7.89
C ALA A 195 41.26 -2.75 8.96
N GLU A 196 41.34 -3.97 9.48
CA GLU A 196 42.40 -4.38 10.42
C GLU A 196 43.80 -4.26 9.80
N LYS A 197 43.95 -4.64 8.53
CA LYS A 197 45.21 -4.46 7.80
C LYS A 197 45.55 -2.98 7.62
N ALA A 198 44.59 -2.15 7.23
CA ALA A 198 44.80 -0.71 7.08
C ALA A 198 45.24 -0.06 8.41
N LEU A 199 44.69 -0.48 9.55
CA LEU A 199 45.17 -0.06 10.88
C LEU A 199 46.60 -0.49 11.14
N ALA A 200 46.96 -1.74 10.82
CA ALA A 200 48.31 -2.26 10.99
C ALA A 200 49.33 -1.52 10.10
N ASP A 201 48.91 -1.10 8.90
CA ASP A 201 49.71 -0.34 7.95
C ASP A 201 49.79 1.17 8.30
N GLY A 202 49.11 1.60 9.36
CA GLY A 202 49.14 2.99 9.85
C GLY A 202 48.20 3.94 9.11
N ASP A 203 47.18 3.43 8.44
CA ASP A 203 46.14 4.19 7.73
C ASP A 203 44.78 4.09 8.45
N PRO A 204 44.58 4.86 9.53
CA PRO A 204 43.35 4.81 10.32
C PRO A 204 42.13 5.40 9.61
N GLU A 205 42.31 6.29 8.64
CA GLU A 205 41.19 6.87 7.89
C GLU A 205 40.61 5.85 6.92
N ARG A 206 41.46 5.11 6.19
CA ARG A 206 41.01 4.01 5.34
C ARG A 206 40.33 2.90 6.14
N ALA A 207 40.86 2.56 7.31
CA ALA A 207 40.24 1.57 8.17
C ALA A 207 38.83 2.00 8.63
N ARG A 208 38.65 3.27 9.01
CA ARG A 208 37.34 3.82 9.37
C ARG A 208 36.36 3.74 8.21
N HIS A 209 36.79 4.07 6.99
CA HIS A 209 35.94 3.97 5.81
C HIS A 209 35.47 2.53 5.56
N LEU A 210 36.40 1.56 5.61
CA LEU A 210 36.09 0.14 5.41
C LEU A 210 35.15 -0.41 6.49
N LEU A 211 35.32 0.00 7.75
CA LEU A 211 34.39 -0.38 8.83
C LEU A 211 33.02 0.25 8.66
N ALA A 212 32.96 1.53 8.28
CA ALA A 212 31.69 2.21 8.01
C ALA A 212 30.92 1.54 6.87
N GLU A 213 31.62 1.15 5.79
CA GLU A 213 31.07 0.37 4.69
C GLU A 213 30.54 -0.99 5.20
N ALA A 214 31.35 -1.74 5.96
CA ALA A 214 30.93 -3.02 6.52
C ALA A 214 29.68 -2.92 7.42
N ASP A 215 29.58 -1.86 8.22
CA ASP A 215 28.46 -1.61 9.14
C ASP A 215 27.20 -1.13 8.41
N GLU A 216 27.34 -0.45 7.28
CA GLU A 216 26.23 -0.11 6.39
C GLU A 216 25.65 -1.37 5.74
N ILE A 217 26.51 -2.22 5.18
CA ILE A 217 26.10 -3.48 4.55
C ILE A 217 25.45 -4.41 5.59
N ALA A 218 26.05 -4.52 6.78
CA ALA A 218 25.51 -5.34 7.86
C ALA A 218 24.12 -4.88 8.31
N PHE A 219 23.90 -3.56 8.43
CA PHE A 219 22.60 -3.00 8.77
C PHE A 219 21.54 -3.33 7.70
N HIS A 220 21.89 -3.19 6.41
CA HIS A 220 20.98 -3.55 5.32
C HIS A 220 20.64 -5.04 5.33
N LEU A 221 21.63 -5.92 5.51
CA LEU A 221 21.43 -7.37 5.59
C LEU A 221 20.54 -7.76 6.78
N GLU A 222 20.78 -7.20 7.97
CA GLU A 222 19.95 -7.44 9.16
C GLU A 222 18.50 -7.00 8.94
N ARG A 223 18.31 -5.86 8.27
CA ARG A 223 16.98 -5.36 7.91
C ARG A 223 16.27 -6.26 6.90
N GLU A 224 16.96 -6.72 5.86
CA GLU A 224 16.38 -7.61 4.85
C GLU A 224 16.01 -8.98 5.43
N THR A 225 16.87 -9.55 6.26
CA THR A 225 16.59 -10.81 6.96
C THR A 225 15.41 -10.67 7.92
N SER A 226 15.32 -9.55 8.65
CA SER A 226 14.17 -9.23 9.50
C SER A 226 12.86 -9.05 8.71
N ARG A 227 12.94 -8.35 7.56
CA ARG A 227 11.81 -8.20 6.61
C ARG A 227 11.34 -9.55 6.10
N GLN A 228 12.26 -10.43 5.74
CA GLN A 228 11.93 -11.75 5.23
C GLN A 228 11.26 -12.60 6.30
N ALA A 229 11.83 -12.67 7.51
CA ALA A 229 11.22 -13.38 8.63
C ALA A 229 9.79 -12.88 8.88
N ALA A 230 9.59 -11.56 8.82
CA ALA A 230 8.27 -10.98 9.01
C ALA A 230 7.26 -11.30 7.90
N ARG A 231 7.72 -11.36 6.64
CA ARG A 231 6.89 -11.80 5.51
C ARG A 231 6.49 -13.27 5.63
N GLU A 232 7.43 -14.14 6.03
CA GLU A 232 7.16 -15.57 6.22
C GLU A 232 6.15 -15.79 7.35
N GLU A 233 6.28 -15.08 8.46
CA GLU A 233 5.32 -15.13 9.57
C GLU A 233 3.94 -14.59 9.16
N TYR A 234 3.89 -13.45 8.45
CA TYR A 234 2.65 -12.89 7.91
C TYR A 234 1.91 -13.90 7.02
N HIS A 235 2.60 -14.48 6.03
CA HIS A 235 1.99 -15.46 5.12
C HIS A 235 1.55 -16.74 5.84
N SER A 236 2.30 -17.18 6.85
CA SER A 236 1.91 -18.32 7.68
C SER A 236 0.58 -18.05 8.42
N MET A 237 0.45 -16.87 9.04
CA MET A 237 -0.78 -16.47 9.73
C MET A 237 -1.96 -16.30 8.75
N GLU A 238 -1.72 -15.65 7.60
CA GLU A 238 -2.75 -15.46 6.56
C GLU A 238 -3.25 -16.79 5.99
N SER A 239 -2.33 -17.71 5.68
CA SER A 239 -2.67 -19.07 5.20
C SER A 239 -3.56 -19.80 6.21
N ARG A 240 -3.18 -19.76 7.49
CA ARG A 240 -3.95 -20.37 8.57
C ARG A 240 -5.33 -19.72 8.75
N ILE A 241 -5.46 -18.41 8.59
CA ILE A 241 -6.76 -17.71 8.58
C ILE A 241 -7.63 -18.23 7.42
N HIS A 242 -7.07 -18.38 6.22
CA HIS A 242 -7.78 -18.92 5.07
C HIS A 242 -8.25 -20.36 5.28
N ASP A 243 -7.41 -21.22 5.86
CA ASP A 243 -7.77 -22.60 6.17
C ASP A 243 -8.91 -22.69 7.18
N LEU A 244 -8.85 -21.90 8.26
CA LEU A 244 -9.91 -21.84 9.27
C LEU A 244 -11.24 -21.34 8.69
N ARG A 245 -11.21 -20.35 7.79
CA ARG A 245 -12.40 -19.87 7.08
C ARG A 245 -13.02 -20.95 6.21
N ARG A 246 -12.19 -21.70 5.48
CA ARG A 246 -12.66 -22.83 4.65
C ARG A 246 -13.31 -23.91 5.50
N GLN A 247 -12.70 -24.26 6.64
CA GLN A 247 -13.26 -25.23 7.58
C GLN A 247 -14.58 -24.74 8.20
N ALA A 248 -14.67 -23.46 8.56
CA ALA A 248 -15.89 -22.85 9.08
C ALA A 248 -17.04 -22.94 8.05
N HIS A 249 -16.75 -22.64 6.79
CA HIS A 249 -17.73 -22.74 5.70
C HIS A 249 -18.24 -24.18 5.52
N GLN A 250 -17.33 -25.17 5.48
CA GLN A 250 -17.70 -26.59 5.37
C GLN A 250 -18.57 -27.07 6.55
N LEU A 251 -18.27 -26.61 7.77
CA LEU A 251 -19.08 -26.93 8.94
C LEU A 251 -20.47 -26.28 8.87
N HIS A 252 -20.56 -25.06 8.35
CA HIS A 252 -21.83 -24.39 8.14
C HIS A 252 -22.70 -25.14 7.12
N GLU A 253 -22.13 -25.57 5.99
CA GLU A 253 -22.82 -26.39 4.98
C GLU A 253 -23.29 -27.74 5.54
N ALA A 254 -22.51 -28.31 6.46
CA ALA A 254 -22.86 -29.55 7.15
C ALA A 254 -23.90 -29.37 8.28
N GLY A 255 -24.41 -28.14 8.50
CA GLY A 255 -25.38 -27.83 9.54
C GLY A 255 -24.81 -27.83 10.97
N ARG A 256 -23.48 -27.75 11.12
CA ARG A 256 -22.77 -27.72 12.41
C ARG A 256 -22.45 -26.28 12.80
N GLU A 257 -23.50 -25.48 13.01
CA GLU A 257 -23.43 -24.02 13.20
C GLU A 257 -22.56 -23.62 14.41
N GLU A 258 -22.70 -24.29 15.57
CA GLU A 258 -21.90 -23.97 16.76
C GLU A 258 -20.39 -24.15 16.55
N GLU A 259 -19.98 -25.17 15.80
CA GLU A 259 -18.57 -25.43 15.49
C GLU A 259 -18.04 -24.41 14.47
N ALA A 260 -18.85 -24.02 13.48
CA ALA A 260 -18.51 -22.97 12.53
C ALA A 260 -18.34 -21.61 13.23
N GLU A 261 -19.23 -21.25 14.17
CA GLU A 261 -19.13 -20.02 14.97
C GLU A 261 -17.87 -19.99 15.86
N GLN A 262 -17.42 -21.15 16.37
CA GLN A 262 -16.16 -21.23 17.10
C GLN A 262 -14.96 -20.92 16.19
N LEU A 263 -14.94 -21.47 14.97
CA LEU A 263 -13.88 -21.17 14.02
C LEU A 263 -13.90 -19.72 13.55
N HIS A 264 -15.08 -19.12 13.35
CA HIS A 264 -15.18 -17.69 13.04
C HIS A 264 -14.59 -16.81 14.14
N ARG A 265 -14.83 -17.13 15.42
CA ARG A 265 -14.20 -16.43 16.55
C ARG A 265 -12.68 -16.57 16.56
N GLN A 266 -12.16 -17.77 16.26
CA GLN A 266 -10.71 -17.98 16.14
C GLN A 266 -10.10 -17.19 14.98
N VAL A 267 -10.80 -17.10 13.84
CA VAL A 267 -10.39 -16.27 12.71
C VAL A 267 -10.33 -14.80 13.10
N ASP A 268 -11.36 -14.27 13.77
CA ASP A 268 -11.38 -12.89 14.23
C ASP A 268 -10.23 -12.58 15.21
N GLU A 269 -9.90 -13.51 16.11
CA GLU A 269 -8.76 -13.39 17.02
C GLU A 269 -7.43 -13.37 16.24
N MET A 270 -7.23 -14.33 15.33
CA MET A 270 -6.04 -14.40 14.50
C MET A 270 -5.86 -13.18 13.58
N GLU A 271 -6.94 -12.60 13.05
CA GLU A 271 -6.86 -11.37 12.25
C GLU A 271 -6.42 -10.17 13.08
N ARG A 272 -6.85 -10.08 14.35
CA ARG A 272 -6.37 -9.06 15.28
C ARG A 272 -4.89 -9.26 15.57
N ASP A 273 -4.48 -10.49 15.86
CA ASP A 273 -3.07 -10.82 16.10
C ASP A 273 -2.19 -10.47 14.90
N LEU A 274 -2.65 -10.77 13.68
CA LEU A 274 -1.95 -10.43 12.44
C LEU A 274 -1.82 -8.91 12.26
N HIS A 275 -2.89 -8.14 12.51
CA HIS A 275 -2.85 -6.69 12.46
C HIS A 275 -1.85 -6.11 13.48
N ASP A 276 -1.88 -6.62 14.71
CA ASP A 276 -0.97 -6.17 15.77
C ASP A 276 0.48 -6.61 15.54
N TYR A 277 0.67 -7.74 14.87
CA TYR A 277 1.98 -8.18 14.39
C TYR A 277 2.56 -7.19 13.38
N VAL A 278 1.84 -6.90 12.31
CA VAL A 278 2.27 -5.96 11.24
C VAL A 278 2.56 -4.58 11.83
N ARG A 279 1.72 -4.10 12.74
CA ARG A 279 1.91 -2.81 13.42
C ARG A 279 3.21 -2.79 14.24
N ARG A 280 3.44 -3.82 15.06
CA ARG A 280 4.67 -3.93 15.89
C ARG A 280 5.92 -4.01 15.02
N TYR A 281 5.84 -4.76 13.93
CA TYR A 281 6.92 -4.86 12.96
C TYR A 281 7.26 -3.50 12.33
N HIS A 282 6.27 -2.74 11.86
CA HIS A 282 6.51 -1.41 11.29
C HIS A 282 7.04 -0.41 12.32
N ALA A 283 6.57 -0.48 13.57
CA ALA A 283 7.11 0.34 14.65
C ALA A 283 8.58 -0.01 14.93
N SER A 284 8.91 -1.30 14.98
CA SER A 284 10.29 -1.76 15.17
C SER A 284 11.22 -1.35 14.02
N ASP A 285 10.79 -1.44 12.75
CA ASP A 285 11.59 -0.98 11.60
C ASP A 285 11.80 0.54 11.70
N ALA A 286 10.74 1.32 11.96
CA ALA A 286 10.85 2.78 12.08
C ALA A 286 11.76 3.22 13.25
N GLU A 287 11.74 2.51 14.39
CA GLU A 287 12.65 2.75 15.52
C GLU A 287 14.11 2.43 15.15
N ALA A 288 14.35 1.35 14.39
CA ALA A 288 15.67 1.04 13.88
C ALA A 288 16.20 2.13 12.93
N HIS A 289 15.34 2.69 12.06
CA HIS A 289 15.70 3.85 11.21
C HIS A 289 16.03 5.07 12.03
N LEU A 290 15.16 5.43 12.98
CA LEU A 290 15.36 6.58 13.85
C LEU A 290 16.73 6.51 14.54
N ASN A 291 17.04 5.36 15.16
CA ASN A 291 18.31 5.15 15.85
C ASN A 291 19.49 5.24 14.88
N ARG A 292 19.41 4.62 13.70
CA ARG A 292 20.47 4.67 12.69
C ARG A 292 20.72 6.09 12.20
N TYR A 293 19.69 6.84 11.85
CA TYR A 293 19.83 8.21 11.37
C TYR A 293 20.39 9.15 12.44
N ASN A 294 20.00 8.97 13.71
CA ASN A 294 20.61 9.71 14.82
C ASN A 294 22.11 9.43 14.94
N THR A 295 22.53 8.16 14.90
CA THR A 295 23.96 7.81 14.91
C THR A 295 24.70 8.40 13.72
N LEU A 296 24.15 8.29 12.52
CA LEU A 296 24.75 8.85 11.31
C LEU A 296 24.86 10.38 11.35
N ALA A 297 23.87 11.06 11.95
CA ALA A 297 23.91 12.50 12.18
C ALA A 297 25.05 12.89 13.15
N GLU A 298 25.16 12.21 14.28
CA GLU A 298 26.23 12.44 15.27
C GLU A 298 27.63 12.20 14.66
N GLU A 299 27.77 11.14 13.86
CA GLU A 299 29.01 10.87 13.13
C GLU A 299 29.36 11.97 12.13
N ALA A 300 28.39 12.43 11.34
CA ALA A 300 28.60 13.52 10.39
C ALA A 300 29.01 14.82 11.09
N GLU A 301 28.39 15.14 12.24
CA GLU A 301 28.78 16.29 13.08
C GLU A 301 30.20 16.18 13.60
N SER A 302 30.59 14.98 14.06
CA SER A 302 31.96 14.74 14.56
C SER A 302 33.02 14.95 13.48
N ARG A 303 32.65 14.76 12.20
CA ARG A 303 33.51 14.98 11.02
C ARG A 303 33.46 16.41 10.49
N GLY A 304 32.57 17.25 11.03
CA GLY A 304 32.33 18.62 10.55
C GLY A 304 31.52 18.71 9.27
N ASP A 305 30.83 17.63 8.88
CA ASP A 305 29.95 17.60 7.72
C ASP A 305 28.52 18.03 8.12
N GLU A 306 28.35 19.35 8.25
CA GLU A 306 27.09 19.95 8.70
C GLU A 306 25.91 19.67 7.74
N GLU A 307 26.17 19.53 6.44
CA GLU A 307 25.12 19.28 5.46
C GLU A 307 24.58 17.86 5.60
N LYS A 308 25.47 16.87 5.68
CA LYS A 308 25.10 15.47 5.88
C LYS A 308 24.45 15.23 7.24
N ALA A 309 24.93 15.90 8.29
CA ALA A 309 24.29 15.86 9.60
C ALA A 309 22.85 16.40 9.57
N ARG A 310 22.62 17.55 8.91
CA ARG A 310 21.27 18.11 8.72
C ARG A 310 20.36 17.16 7.96
N HIS A 311 20.87 16.53 6.91
CA HIS A 311 20.11 15.55 6.14
C HIS A 311 19.68 14.35 7.02
N TYR A 312 20.60 13.76 7.78
CA TYR A 312 20.27 12.63 8.65
C TYR A 312 19.32 13.00 9.80
N ARG A 313 19.44 14.20 10.37
CA ARG A 313 18.47 14.69 11.36
C ARG A 313 17.07 14.83 10.77
N TYR A 314 16.96 15.30 9.53
CA TYR A 314 15.68 15.38 8.83
C TYR A 314 15.04 13.99 8.65
N GLU A 315 15.82 13.00 8.21
CA GLU A 315 15.35 11.61 8.07
C GLU A 315 14.95 10.99 9.43
N ALA A 316 15.71 11.28 10.49
CA ALA A 316 15.38 10.88 11.86
C ALA A 316 14.05 11.51 12.32
N GLU A 317 13.86 12.81 12.12
CA GLU A 317 12.60 13.50 12.44
C GLU A 317 11.41 12.88 11.69
N GLU A 318 11.59 12.51 10.41
CA GLU A 318 10.55 11.82 9.65
C GLU A 318 10.21 10.44 10.22
N ALA A 319 11.21 9.64 10.57
CA ALA A 319 11.01 8.34 11.23
C ALA A 319 10.30 8.49 12.59
N GLU A 320 10.69 9.50 13.39
CA GLU A 320 10.03 9.79 14.67
C GLU A 320 8.56 10.19 14.48
N MET A 321 8.25 11.02 13.48
CA MET A 321 6.88 11.39 13.17
C MET A 321 6.02 10.19 12.77
N ARG A 322 6.57 9.25 11.99
CA ARG A 322 5.87 8.00 11.65
C ARG A 322 5.56 7.16 12.89
N LEU A 323 6.52 7.04 13.82
CA LEU A 323 6.30 6.35 15.11
C LEU A 323 5.21 7.02 15.95
N ARG A 324 5.25 8.36 16.05
CA ARG A 324 4.24 9.13 16.80
C ARG A 324 2.85 8.98 16.17
N ALA A 325 2.75 9.00 14.83
CA ALA A 325 1.50 8.79 14.12
C ALA A 325 0.93 7.39 14.37
N GLN A 326 1.78 6.34 14.31
CA GLN A 326 1.37 4.97 14.63
C GLN A 326 0.89 4.82 16.08
N ALA A 327 1.59 5.45 17.04
CA ALA A 327 1.19 5.44 18.44
C ALA A 327 -0.16 6.15 18.66
N ALA A 328 -0.36 7.32 18.06
CA ALA A 328 -1.62 8.07 18.13
C ALA A 328 -2.79 7.30 17.50
N ARG A 329 -2.53 6.60 16.40
CA ARG A 329 -3.52 5.72 15.76
C ARG A 329 -3.90 4.56 16.66
N LYS A 330 -2.92 3.91 17.29
CA LYS A 330 -3.19 2.83 18.26
C LYS A 330 -4.04 3.33 19.43
N GLU A 331 -3.71 4.49 20.01
CA GLU A 331 -4.50 5.07 21.09
C GLU A 331 -5.95 5.34 20.66
N THR A 332 -6.15 5.81 19.43
CA THR A 332 -7.47 6.04 18.84
C THR A 332 -8.23 4.72 18.66
N GLU A 333 -7.56 3.69 18.14
CA GLU A 333 -8.14 2.34 17.97
C GLU A 333 -8.55 1.72 19.30
N ASP A 334 -7.70 1.80 20.33
CA ASP A 334 -7.99 1.30 21.68
C ASP A 334 -9.20 2.01 22.28
N LYS A 335 -9.28 3.34 22.11
CA LYS A 335 -10.42 4.16 22.55
C LYS A 335 -11.70 3.77 21.80
N VAL A 336 -11.62 3.57 20.49
CA VAL A 336 -12.76 3.13 19.65
C VAL A 336 -13.22 1.73 20.03
N ALA A 337 -12.30 0.80 20.27
CA ALA A 337 -12.62 -0.56 20.69
C ALA A 337 -13.43 -0.56 21.98
N LYS A 338 -12.99 0.23 22.98
CA LYS A 338 -13.73 0.39 24.24
C LYS A 338 -15.13 1.00 24.04
N MET A 339 -15.27 2.01 23.19
CA MET A 339 -16.58 2.59 22.87
C MET A 339 -17.47 1.58 22.14
N ARG A 340 -16.92 0.74 21.26
CA ARG A 340 -17.69 -0.31 20.57
C ARG A 340 -18.22 -1.34 21.55
N GLU A 341 -17.40 -1.81 22.48
CA GLU A 341 -17.84 -2.72 23.54
C GLU A 341 -19.00 -2.12 24.37
N GLU A 342 -18.91 -0.82 24.71
CA GLU A 342 -19.98 -0.11 25.41
C GLU A 342 -21.27 -0.02 24.57
N ALA A 343 -21.16 0.29 23.28
CA ALA A 343 -22.31 0.35 22.37
C ALA A 343 -22.97 -1.03 22.20
N GLU A 344 -22.18 -2.08 22.01
CA GLU A 344 -22.66 -3.46 21.90
C GLU A 344 -23.39 -3.91 23.17
N ALA A 345 -22.84 -3.60 24.35
CA ALA A 345 -23.50 -3.88 25.62
C ALA A 345 -24.85 -3.14 25.77
N LEU A 346 -24.95 -1.90 25.28
CA LEU A 346 -26.22 -1.15 25.27
C LEU A 346 -27.23 -1.76 24.30
N PHE A 347 -26.80 -2.18 23.11
CA PHE A 347 -27.70 -2.85 22.15
C PHE A 347 -28.19 -4.21 22.66
N HIS A 348 -27.33 -4.97 23.35
CA HIS A 348 -27.73 -6.22 23.97
C HIS A 348 -28.79 -6.00 25.06
N LYS A 349 -28.57 -5.04 25.97
CA LYS A 349 -29.57 -4.67 26.99
C LYS A 349 -30.86 -4.12 26.38
N ALA A 350 -30.76 -3.37 25.28
CA ALA A 350 -31.94 -2.91 24.55
C ALA A 350 -32.76 -4.09 24.02
N HIS A 351 -32.09 -5.12 23.50
CA HIS A 351 -32.74 -6.34 23.04
C HIS A 351 -33.46 -7.08 24.18
N GLU A 352 -32.79 -7.28 25.33
CA GLU A 352 -33.41 -7.88 26.53
C GLU A 352 -34.62 -7.08 27.04
N ALA A 353 -34.56 -5.74 26.99
CA ALA A 353 -35.67 -4.87 27.37
C ALA A 353 -36.88 -5.05 26.42
N PHE A 354 -36.65 -5.18 25.12
CA PHE A 354 -37.72 -5.48 24.16
C PHE A 354 -38.32 -6.87 24.38
N GLU A 355 -37.50 -7.88 24.69
CA GLU A 355 -37.99 -9.23 25.00
C GLU A 355 -38.84 -9.29 26.27
N SER A 356 -38.57 -8.39 27.22
CA SER A 356 -39.35 -8.24 28.46
C SER A 356 -40.54 -7.27 28.33
N GLU A 357 -40.93 -6.92 27.10
CA GLU A 357 -42.05 -6.00 26.78
C GLU A 357 -41.87 -4.58 27.38
N ASN A 358 -40.64 -4.16 27.64
CA ASN A 358 -40.30 -2.82 28.14
C ASN A 358 -39.79 -1.92 27.00
N ASP A 359 -40.70 -1.56 26.10
CA ASP A 359 -40.40 -0.80 24.87
C ASP A 359 -39.73 0.56 25.13
N GLU A 360 -40.14 1.27 26.20
CA GLU A 360 -39.57 2.58 26.53
C GLU A 360 -38.10 2.49 26.91
N GLU A 361 -37.72 1.47 27.70
CA GLU A 361 -36.34 1.22 28.08
C GLU A 361 -35.50 0.73 26.89
N GLY A 362 -36.05 -0.17 26.08
CA GLY A 362 -35.41 -0.65 24.85
C GLY A 362 -35.07 0.49 23.90
N GLU A 363 -36.03 1.38 23.62
CA GLU A 363 -35.79 2.54 22.74
C GLU A 363 -34.83 3.56 23.36
N ARG A 364 -34.79 3.71 24.68
CA ARG A 364 -33.82 4.57 25.36
C ARG A 364 -32.40 4.03 25.20
N LEU A 365 -32.19 2.76 25.52
CA LEU A 365 -30.87 2.09 25.44
C LEU A 365 -30.35 2.05 24.00
N LYS A 366 -31.22 1.78 23.03
CA LYS A 366 -30.90 1.82 21.60
C LYS A 366 -30.43 3.22 21.14
N ARG A 367 -31.12 4.27 21.58
CA ARG A 367 -30.70 5.67 21.32
C ARG A 367 -29.35 5.99 21.97
N GLU A 368 -29.09 5.49 23.17
CA GLU A 368 -27.79 5.64 23.84
C GLU A 368 -26.69 4.90 23.06
N GLY A 369 -26.93 3.68 22.60
CA GLY A 369 -26.00 2.92 21.74
C GLY A 369 -25.65 3.68 20.45
N HIS A 370 -26.65 4.20 19.74
CA HIS A 370 -26.41 5.00 18.53
C HIS A 370 -25.60 6.28 18.78
N LYS A 371 -25.76 6.93 19.95
CA LYS A 371 -24.93 8.08 20.31
C LYS A 371 -23.46 7.70 20.51
N ILE A 372 -23.18 6.48 20.96
CA ILE A 372 -21.79 5.99 21.08
C ILE A 372 -21.23 5.67 19.70
N GLU A 373 -22.01 5.07 18.80
CA GLU A 373 -21.62 4.87 17.39
C GLU A 373 -21.26 6.21 16.72
N GLU A 374 -22.07 7.25 16.91
CA GLU A 374 -21.78 8.60 16.40
C GLU A 374 -20.48 9.17 16.98
N LYS A 375 -20.20 8.95 18.28
CA LYS A 375 -18.92 9.34 18.91
C LYS A 375 -17.72 8.56 18.38
N ILE A 376 -17.91 7.29 18.02
CA ILE A 376 -16.87 6.48 17.38
C ILE A 376 -16.51 7.08 16.03
N GLU A 377 -17.51 7.40 15.20
CA GLU A 377 -17.31 8.06 13.91
C GLU A 377 -16.59 9.40 14.08
N GLN A 378 -17.05 10.24 15.02
CA GLN A 378 -16.40 11.52 15.31
C GLN A 378 -14.93 11.35 15.74
N THR A 379 -14.65 10.37 16.60
CA THR A 379 -13.28 10.11 17.07
C THR A 379 -12.35 9.73 15.92
N TRP A 380 -12.84 8.94 14.96
CA TRP A 380 -12.09 8.62 13.74
C TRP A 380 -11.88 9.82 12.83
N ARG A 381 -12.90 10.66 12.65
CA ARG A 381 -12.78 11.90 11.86
C ARG A 381 -11.74 12.84 12.47
N ASP A 382 -11.82 13.08 13.78
CA ASP A 382 -10.88 13.93 14.50
C ASP A 382 -9.45 13.41 14.35
N HIS A 383 -9.24 12.10 14.53
CA HIS A 383 -7.94 11.47 14.33
C HIS A 383 -7.43 11.66 12.90
N ARG A 384 -8.28 11.42 11.89
CA ARG A 384 -7.91 11.59 10.47
C ARG A 384 -7.57 13.03 10.12
N ILE A 385 -8.28 14.01 10.70
CA ILE A 385 -7.96 15.43 10.53
C ILE A 385 -6.59 15.73 11.10
N SER A 386 -6.27 15.23 12.29
CA SER A 386 -4.95 15.38 12.93
C SER A 386 -3.83 14.71 12.13
N GLU A 387 -4.07 13.52 11.54
CA GLU A 387 -3.11 12.89 10.63
C GLU A 387 -2.80 13.79 9.42
N LEU A 388 -3.84 14.28 8.73
CA LEU A 388 -3.68 15.16 7.57
C LEU A 388 -2.99 16.48 7.93
N GLU A 389 -3.28 17.04 9.11
CA GLU A 389 -2.61 18.23 9.66
C GLU A 389 -1.10 18.02 9.80
N ASN A 390 -0.70 16.86 10.34
CA ASN A 390 0.71 16.51 10.48
C ASN A 390 1.37 16.30 9.12
N GLU A 391 0.73 15.57 8.20
CA GLU A 391 1.24 15.38 6.83
C GLU A 391 1.46 16.71 6.11
N ILE A 392 0.47 17.61 6.18
CA ILE A 392 0.56 18.97 5.60
C ILE A 392 1.75 19.73 6.19
N LYS A 393 1.97 19.64 7.51
CA LYS A 393 3.09 20.31 8.18
C LYS A 393 4.43 19.79 7.67
N VAL A 394 4.59 18.48 7.54
CA VAL A 394 5.83 17.85 7.03
C VAL A 394 6.10 18.27 5.58
N LEU A 395 5.10 18.17 4.72
CA LEU A 395 5.21 18.59 3.32
C LEU A 395 5.53 20.09 3.22
N SER A 396 4.97 20.92 4.10
CA SER A 396 5.25 22.36 4.11
C SER A 396 6.72 22.67 4.43
N GLU A 397 7.31 21.99 5.41
CA GLU A 397 8.75 22.13 5.69
C GLU A 397 9.60 21.56 4.54
N ARG A 398 9.20 20.44 3.93
CA ARG A 398 9.89 19.87 2.77
C ARG A 398 9.88 20.82 1.57
N ALA A 399 8.74 21.44 1.27
CA ALA A 399 8.62 22.43 0.20
C ALA A 399 9.51 23.65 0.47
N LYS A 400 9.57 24.10 1.74
CA LYS A 400 10.45 25.20 2.15
C LYS A 400 11.93 24.85 1.96
N ASN A 401 12.37 23.67 2.40
CA ASN A 401 13.75 23.21 2.22
C ASN A 401 14.12 23.08 0.73
N ALA A 402 13.21 22.55 -0.10
CA ALA A 402 13.40 22.47 -1.54
C ALA A 402 13.62 23.85 -2.18
N ARG A 403 12.83 24.86 -1.78
CA ARG A 403 13.04 26.26 -2.22
C ARG A 403 14.38 26.83 -1.77
N GLU A 404 14.74 26.63 -0.52
CA GLU A 404 16.02 27.12 0.02
C GLU A 404 17.23 26.50 -0.69
N SER A 405 17.06 25.28 -1.20
CA SER A 405 18.06 24.57 -2.02
C SER A 405 17.97 24.86 -3.53
N GLY A 406 17.09 25.77 -3.97
CA GLY A 406 16.91 26.12 -5.38
C GLY A 406 16.21 25.05 -6.24
N ARG A 407 15.56 24.06 -5.61
CA ARG A 407 14.79 22.99 -6.27
C ARG A 407 13.33 23.42 -6.46
N ASP A 408 13.12 24.47 -7.26
CA ASP A 408 11.81 25.13 -7.41
C ASP A 408 10.72 24.25 -8.04
N GLU A 409 11.09 23.26 -8.87
CA GLU A 409 10.14 22.30 -9.44
C GLU A 409 9.67 21.28 -8.40
N GLU A 410 10.59 20.74 -7.59
CA GLU A 410 10.26 19.85 -6.47
C GLU A 410 9.35 20.58 -5.47
N ALA A 411 9.68 21.83 -5.12
CA ALA A 411 8.85 22.63 -4.24
C ALA A 411 7.42 22.81 -4.77
N ARG A 412 7.27 23.12 -6.07
CA ARG A 412 5.95 23.26 -6.72
C ARG A 412 5.14 21.95 -6.70
N HIS A 413 5.81 20.82 -6.94
CA HIS A 413 5.16 19.51 -6.85
C HIS A 413 4.66 19.24 -5.42
N ILE A 414 5.51 19.47 -4.40
CA ILE A 414 5.13 19.30 -2.99
C ILE A 414 3.97 20.23 -2.60
N GLU A 415 3.96 21.47 -3.07
CA GLU A 415 2.85 22.41 -2.81
C GLU A 415 1.52 21.93 -3.41
N SER A 416 1.54 21.35 -4.61
CA SER A 416 0.35 20.74 -5.19
C SER A 416 -0.16 19.56 -4.34
N GLU A 417 0.76 18.77 -3.77
CA GLU A 417 0.38 17.71 -2.84
C GLU A 417 -0.23 18.27 -1.54
N ILE A 418 0.35 19.34 -0.97
CA ILE A 418 -0.21 20.03 0.22
C ILE A 418 -1.65 20.47 -0.05
N GLU A 419 -1.92 21.03 -1.22
CA GLU A 419 -3.26 21.48 -1.61
C GLU A 419 -4.24 20.31 -1.70
N SER A 420 -3.85 19.18 -2.32
CA SER A 420 -4.64 17.94 -2.31
C SER A 420 -4.92 17.43 -0.89
N ARG A 421 -3.94 17.49 0.02
CA ARG A 421 -4.12 17.07 1.42
C ARG A 421 -5.07 18.00 2.19
N LYS A 422 -5.00 19.31 1.94
CA LYS A 422 -5.95 20.30 2.50
C LYS A 422 -7.37 20.06 2.00
N HIS A 423 -7.55 19.75 0.72
CA HIS A 423 -8.86 19.38 0.18
C HIS A 423 -9.41 18.12 0.85
N ARG A 424 -8.58 17.08 1.01
CA ARG A 424 -8.96 15.87 1.76
C ARG A 424 -9.29 16.18 3.23
N GLN A 425 -8.56 17.09 3.86
CA GLN A 425 -8.83 17.49 5.25
C GLN A 425 -10.17 18.20 5.39
N ASN A 426 -10.47 19.14 4.49
CA ASN A 426 -11.76 19.83 4.45
C ASN A 426 -12.90 18.84 4.19
N ALA A 427 -12.72 17.90 3.25
CA ALA A 427 -13.67 16.83 2.99
C ALA A 427 -13.90 15.86 4.18
N VAL A 428 -12.99 15.78 5.15
CA VAL A 428 -13.21 15.01 6.40
C VAL A 428 -13.92 15.87 7.46
N ARG A 429 -13.74 17.21 7.41
CA ARG A 429 -14.39 18.17 8.31
C ARG A 429 -15.84 18.45 7.93
N GLU A 430 -16.11 18.56 6.65
CA GLU A 430 -17.44 18.76 6.08
C GLU A 430 -18.02 17.38 5.72
N ASP A 431 -19.17 17.01 6.30
CA ASP A 431 -19.84 15.71 6.07
C ASP A 431 -20.00 15.39 4.56
N GLU A 432 -20.16 14.08 4.25
CA GLU A 432 -20.20 13.36 2.95
C GLU A 432 -20.37 14.15 1.63
N ASP A 433 -21.17 15.22 1.60
CA ASP A 433 -21.43 16.06 0.43
C ASP A 433 -20.17 16.75 -0.12
N GLU A 434 -19.23 17.13 0.75
CA GLU A 434 -17.96 17.74 0.31
C GLU A 434 -16.88 16.69 -0.05
N HIS A 435 -16.97 15.48 0.50
CA HIS A 435 -16.13 14.36 0.07
C HIS A 435 -16.45 13.96 -1.39
N VAL A 436 -17.71 14.02 -1.80
CA VAL A 436 -18.08 13.84 -3.21
C VAL A 436 -17.46 14.95 -4.06
N ALA A 437 -17.54 16.21 -3.62
CA ALA A 437 -16.94 17.34 -4.35
C ALA A 437 -15.40 17.24 -4.47
N ALA A 438 -14.70 16.80 -3.42
CA ALA A 438 -13.26 16.59 -3.45
C ALA A 438 -12.85 15.43 -4.38
N LEU A 439 -13.59 14.32 -4.37
CA LEU A 439 -13.38 13.22 -5.32
C LEU A 439 -13.70 13.63 -6.77
N GLU A 440 -14.70 14.50 -6.98
CA GLU A 440 -15.01 15.07 -8.28
C GLU A 440 -13.90 16.00 -8.77
N TYR A 441 -13.30 16.79 -7.88
CA TYR A 441 -12.15 17.63 -8.17
C TYR A 441 -10.91 16.81 -8.58
N ASP A 442 -10.54 15.80 -7.79
CA ASP A 442 -9.41 14.91 -8.09
C ASP A 442 -9.63 14.14 -9.41
N ASN A 443 -10.85 13.64 -9.64
CA ASN A 443 -11.21 13.03 -10.92
C ASN A 443 -11.15 14.02 -12.10
N GLY A 444 -11.48 15.29 -11.87
CA GLY A 444 -11.33 16.36 -12.85
C GLY A 444 -9.88 16.54 -13.26
N LYS A 445 -8.97 16.68 -12.28
CA LYS A 445 -7.53 16.83 -12.52
C LYS A 445 -6.93 15.62 -13.25
N LEU A 446 -7.31 14.40 -12.85
CA LEU A 446 -6.88 13.18 -13.54
C LEU A 446 -7.38 13.12 -14.99
N ARG A 447 -8.60 13.60 -15.26
CA ARG A 447 -9.11 13.68 -16.65
C ARG A 447 -8.33 14.67 -17.50
N GLU A 448 -7.93 15.80 -16.92
CA GLU A 448 -7.08 16.79 -17.59
C GLU A 448 -5.69 16.22 -17.90
N GLU A 449 -5.08 15.51 -16.96
CA GLU A 449 -3.78 14.85 -17.16
C GLU A 449 -3.85 13.75 -18.23
N VAL A 450 -4.89 12.90 -18.19
CA VAL A 450 -5.14 11.90 -19.24
C VAL A 450 -5.36 12.56 -20.60
N HIS A 451 -6.01 13.73 -20.65
CA HIS A 451 -6.17 14.49 -21.88
C HIS A 451 -4.83 14.98 -22.42
N HIS A 452 -4.01 15.61 -21.57
CA HIS A 452 -2.67 16.07 -21.92
C HIS A 452 -1.79 14.94 -22.46
N LEU A 453 -1.74 13.80 -21.76
CA LEU A 453 -0.97 12.63 -22.18
C LEU A 453 -1.45 12.03 -23.50
N ARG A 454 -2.76 12.14 -23.81
CA ARG A 454 -3.29 11.74 -25.12
C ARG A 454 -2.84 12.68 -26.23
N GLU A 455 -2.85 13.99 -25.99
CA GLU A 455 -2.37 14.98 -26.97
C GLU A 455 -0.88 14.81 -27.24
N GLU A 456 -0.08 14.57 -26.20
CA GLU A 456 1.35 14.30 -26.31
C GLU A 456 1.65 13.01 -27.09
N ASN A 457 0.92 11.93 -26.79
CA ASN A 457 1.01 10.68 -27.57
C ASN A 457 0.64 10.88 -29.04
N GLU A 458 -0.38 11.69 -29.33
CA GLU A 458 -0.78 11.98 -30.70
C GLU A 458 0.28 12.80 -31.43
N HIS A 459 0.90 13.79 -30.74
CA HIS A 459 2.04 14.54 -31.26
C HIS A 459 3.21 13.61 -31.63
N LEU A 460 3.64 12.75 -30.70
CA LEU A 460 4.72 11.80 -30.92
C LEU A 460 4.43 10.83 -32.07
N ARG A 461 3.17 10.37 -32.21
CA ARG A 461 2.77 9.53 -33.36
C ARG A 461 2.95 10.25 -34.69
N ARG A 462 2.55 11.53 -34.78
CA ARG A 462 2.73 12.33 -36.00
C ARG A 462 4.22 12.56 -36.31
N GLU A 463 5.05 12.74 -35.28
CA GLU A 463 6.49 12.93 -35.43
C GLU A 463 7.19 11.65 -35.93
N ILE A 464 6.81 10.49 -35.39
CA ILE A 464 7.27 9.19 -35.88
C ILE A 464 6.84 8.97 -37.34
N GLU A 465 5.60 9.30 -37.69
CA GLU A 465 5.10 9.17 -39.07
C GLU A 465 5.85 10.10 -40.03
N ARG A 466 6.16 11.33 -39.58
CA ARG A 466 6.98 12.28 -40.32
C ARG A 466 8.38 11.73 -40.60
N ILE A 467 9.07 11.24 -39.58
CA ILE A 467 10.41 10.64 -39.70
C ILE A 467 10.38 9.43 -40.63
N LYS A 468 9.34 8.58 -40.55
CA LYS A 468 9.16 7.44 -41.46
C LYS A 468 8.88 7.85 -42.92
N SER A 469 8.30 9.03 -43.13
CA SER A 469 7.97 9.55 -44.45
C SER A 469 9.09 10.38 -45.08
N GLU A 470 10.11 10.77 -44.30
CA GLU A 470 11.30 11.44 -44.83
C GLU A 470 12.10 10.42 -45.65
N PRO A 471 12.32 10.67 -46.95
CA PRO A 471 13.08 9.76 -47.79
C PRO A 471 14.50 9.68 -47.26
N GLU A 472 15.00 8.46 -47.02
CA GLU A 472 16.40 8.22 -46.72
C GLU A 472 17.25 8.90 -47.81
N THR A 473 17.98 9.93 -47.45
CA THR A 473 18.95 10.56 -48.34
C THR A 473 20.00 9.50 -48.67
N GLU A 474 19.99 9.04 -49.92
CA GLU A 474 20.99 8.09 -50.42
C GLU A 474 22.39 8.62 -50.06
N PRO A 475 23.25 7.78 -49.45
CA PRO A 475 24.60 8.19 -49.14
C PRO A 475 25.32 8.55 -50.45
N GLU A 476 25.83 9.77 -50.55
CA GLU A 476 26.68 10.19 -51.68
C GLU A 476 27.90 9.25 -51.75
N GLU A 477 27.90 8.33 -52.73
CA GLU A 477 29.07 7.51 -53.05
C GLU A 477 30.23 8.45 -53.42
N LYS A 478 31.30 8.44 -52.61
CA LYS A 478 32.57 9.15 -52.85
C LYS A 478 33.65 8.23 -53.38
#